data_AF-A0AAW4BR03-F1
#
_entry.id   AF-A0AAW4BR03-F1
#
_cell.length_a   1.000
_cell.length_b   1.000
_cell.length_c   1.000
_cell.angle_alpha   90.00
_cell.angle_beta   90.00
_cell.angle_gamma   90.00
#
_symmetry.space_group_name_H-M   'P 1'
#
loop_
_entity.id
_entity.type
_entity.pdbx_description
1 polymer ?
#
loop_
_entity_poly.entity_id
_entity_poly.type
_entity_poly.pdbx_seq_one_letter_code
_entity_poly.pdbx_strand_id
1 'polypeptide(L)'
;QFDIDDLLNLEQFSLISEPFVLPSVEIGSISAERRDEAYRAISHLLDNYTLLFDKATRNQLIREQVEKTDKPRIYILRQLRRYWKRGMAPDALAPDYEKCGGAGTPRRNVKNKLGRKRKNADGEGIIINDEVAD
;
A
#
# COMPACT_ATOMS: atom_id res chain seq x y z
N GLN A 1 34.85 -3.16 11.68
CA GLN A 1 33.40 -2.91 11.64
C GLN A 1 33.23 -1.47 12.09
N PHE A 2 32.73 -0.55 11.25
CA PHE A 2 32.40 0.80 11.72
C PHE A 2 31.01 0.74 12.37
N ASP A 3 30.90 1.17 13.62
CA ASP A 3 29.64 1.20 14.34
C ASP A 3 28.80 2.39 13.87
N ILE A 4 27.51 2.18 13.65
CA ILE A 4 26.60 3.25 13.19
C ILE A 4 26.49 4.31 14.29
N ASP A 5 26.56 3.87 15.55
CA ASP A 5 26.53 4.75 16.71
C ASP A 5 27.77 5.67 16.76
N ASP A 6 28.94 5.19 16.36
CA ASP A 6 30.16 6.00 16.27
C ASP A 6 30.05 7.11 15.21
N LEU A 7 29.39 6.84 14.08
CA LEU A 7 29.18 7.82 12.99
C LEU A 7 28.15 8.89 13.35
N LEU A 8 27.13 8.53 14.12
CA LEU A 8 26.14 9.47 14.65
C LEU A 8 26.76 10.41 15.68
N ASN A 9 27.65 9.89 16.54
CA ASN A 9 28.41 10.67 17.53
C ASN A 9 29.38 11.68 16.89
N LEU A 10 29.79 11.47 15.64
CA LEU A 10 30.63 12.39 14.88
C LEU A 10 29.82 13.51 14.16
N GLU A 11 28.50 13.58 14.36
CA GLU A 11 27.57 14.52 13.70
C GLU A 11 27.64 14.53 12.16
N GLN A 12 28.22 13.50 11.54
CA GLN A 12 28.35 13.42 10.07
C GLN A 12 27.05 13.05 9.37
N PHE A 13 26.07 12.54 10.12
CA PHE A 13 24.77 12.10 9.62
C PHE A 13 23.66 12.53 10.57
N SER A 14 22.49 12.86 10.02
CA SER A 14 21.28 13.12 10.80
C SER A 14 20.32 11.93 10.69
N LEU A 15 19.70 11.58 11.82
CA LEU A 15 18.64 10.58 11.82
C LEU A 15 17.41 11.16 11.12
N ILE A 16 16.93 10.46 10.09
CA ILE A 16 15.67 10.80 9.42
C ILE A 16 14.59 9.90 10.01
N SER A 17 13.49 10.51 10.47
CA SER A 17 12.32 9.75 10.93
C SER A 17 11.72 8.96 9.76
N GLU A 18 11.51 7.66 9.96
CA GLU A 18 10.78 6.84 9.00
C GLU A 18 9.32 7.33 8.88
N PRO A 19 8.85 7.73 7.69
CA PRO A 19 7.53 8.32 7.53
C PRO A 19 6.39 7.29 7.57
N PHE A 20 6.70 5.99 7.48
CA PHE A 20 5.70 4.93 7.44
C PHE A 20 5.76 4.05 8.69
N VAL A 21 4.65 4.00 9.42
CA VAL A 21 4.46 3.08 10.55
C VAL A 21 3.87 1.78 10.00
N LEU A 22 4.52 0.65 10.28
CA LEU A 22 4.02 -0.66 9.90
C LEU A 22 2.69 -0.96 10.62
N PRO A 23 1.68 -1.48 9.91
CA PRO A 23 0.43 -1.87 10.55
C PRO A 23 0.64 -3.09 11.44
N SER A 24 -0.04 -3.13 12.58
CA SER A 24 -0.15 -4.35 13.39
C SER A 24 -1.14 -5.29 12.72
N VAL A 25 -0.65 -6.42 12.19
CA VAL A 25 -1.48 -7.38 11.48
C VAL A 25 -1.85 -8.54 12.40
N GLU A 26 -3.13 -8.67 12.73
CA GLU A 26 -3.64 -9.78 13.54
C GLU A 26 -3.45 -11.13 12.83
N ILE A 27 -2.91 -12.11 13.54
CA ILE A 27 -2.66 -13.47 13.03
C ILE A 27 -4.01 -14.13 12.68
N GLY A 28 -4.09 -14.73 11.48
CA GLY A 28 -5.31 -15.38 10.99
C GLY A 28 -6.35 -14.42 10.39
N SER A 29 -6.10 -13.11 10.39
CA SER A 29 -6.95 -12.15 9.69
C SER A 29 -6.82 -12.25 8.17
N ILE A 30 -7.83 -11.77 7.44
CA ILE A 30 -7.75 -11.63 5.97
C ILE A 30 -6.55 -10.76 5.57
N SER A 31 -6.22 -9.74 6.37
CA SER A 31 -5.04 -8.90 6.14
C SER A 31 -3.73 -9.70 6.21
N ALA A 32 -3.60 -10.62 7.17
CA ALA A 32 -2.46 -11.52 7.28
C ALA A 32 -2.34 -12.45 6.08
N GLU A 33 -3.45 -13.07 5.66
CA GLU A 33 -3.46 -13.96 4.50
C GLU A 33 -3.01 -13.22 3.23
N ARG A 34 -3.53 -12.00 3.00
CA ARG A 34 -3.15 -11.17 1.85
C ARG A 34 -1.71 -10.70 1.89
N ARG A 35 -1.20 -10.37 3.08
CA ARG A 35 0.22 -10.06 3.30
C ARG A 35 1.09 -11.26 2.91
N ASP A 36 0.76 -12.45 3.40
CA ASP A 36 1.56 -13.66 3.18
C ASP A 36 1.49 -14.14 1.73
N GLU A 37 0.34 -13.99 1.07
CA GLU A 37 0.18 -14.21 -0.38
C GLU A 37 1.08 -13.24 -1.17
N ALA A 38 1.07 -11.96 -0.82
CA ALA A 38 1.91 -10.95 -1.48
C ALA A 38 3.40 -11.22 -1.25
N TYR A 39 3.79 -11.59 -0.03
CA TYR A 39 5.18 -11.89 0.31
C TYR A 39 5.69 -13.10 -0.49
N ARG A 40 4.91 -14.19 -0.53
CA ARG A 40 5.23 -15.36 -1.35
C ARG A 40 5.44 -15.00 -2.82
N ALA A 41 4.60 -14.14 -3.39
CA ALA A 41 4.70 -13.73 -4.78
C ALA A 41 6.02 -12.99 -5.11
N ILE A 42 6.60 -12.24 -4.18
CA ILE A 42 7.81 -11.43 -4.43
C ILE A 42 9.08 -11.95 -3.76
N SER A 43 8.99 -12.87 -2.81
CA SER A 43 10.11 -13.36 -1.98
C SER A 43 11.35 -13.75 -2.80
N HIS A 44 11.17 -14.56 -3.84
CA HIS A 44 12.28 -14.97 -4.73
C HIS A 44 12.99 -13.81 -5.44
N LEU A 45 12.29 -12.70 -5.69
CA LEU A 45 12.90 -11.51 -6.27
C LEU A 45 13.69 -10.70 -5.22
N LEU A 46 13.37 -10.87 -3.93
CA LEU A 46 14.03 -10.16 -2.84
C LEU A 46 15.37 -10.81 -2.44
N ASP A 47 15.53 -12.12 -2.64
CA ASP A 47 16.77 -12.85 -2.34
C ASP A 47 18.01 -12.20 -2.99
N ASN A 48 17.85 -11.66 -4.20
CA ASN A 48 18.89 -10.94 -4.93
C ASN A 48 18.34 -9.60 -5.49
N TYR A 49 17.73 -8.79 -4.62
CA TYR A 49 17.02 -7.58 -5.02
C TYR A 49 17.86 -6.55 -5.79
N THR A 50 19.19 -6.56 -5.64
CA THR A 50 20.11 -5.65 -6.35
C THR A 50 20.03 -5.82 -7.88
N LEU A 51 19.73 -7.04 -8.35
CA LEU A 51 19.52 -7.33 -9.76
C LEU A 51 18.27 -6.63 -10.33
N LEU A 52 17.35 -6.17 -9.48
CA LEU A 52 16.17 -5.42 -9.90
C LEU A 52 16.47 -3.94 -10.19
N PHE A 53 17.67 -3.45 -9.88
CA PHE A 53 18.04 -2.06 -10.17
C PHE A 53 18.30 -1.85 -11.66
N ASP A 54 18.96 -2.80 -12.31
CA ASP A 54 19.13 -2.78 -13.77
C ASP A 54 17.79 -3.04 -14.48
N LYS A 55 17.52 -2.27 -15.55
CA LYS A 55 16.25 -2.32 -16.27
C LYS A 55 16.08 -3.63 -17.04
N ALA A 56 17.12 -4.14 -17.68
CA ALA A 56 17.06 -5.34 -18.50
C ALA A 56 16.87 -6.57 -17.60
N THR A 57 17.73 -6.72 -16.60
CA THR A 57 17.66 -7.82 -15.64
C THR A 57 16.35 -7.81 -14.86
N ARG A 58 15.89 -6.64 -14.38
CA ARG A 58 14.58 -6.51 -13.74
C ARG A 58 13.44 -7.00 -14.63
N ASN A 59 13.44 -6.62 -15.91
CA ASN A 59 12.36 -7.00 -16.81
C ASN A 59 12.30 -8.52 -17.04
N GLN A 60 13.47 -9.15 -17.17
CA GLN A 60 13.59 -10.59 -17.28
C GLN A 60 13.09 -11.29 -16.01
N LEU A 61 13.63 -10.94 -14.85
CA LEU A 61 13.26 -11.59 -13.58
C LEU A 61 11.77 -11.44 -13.25
N ILE A 62 11.18 -10.26 -13.52
CA ILE A 62 9.74 -10.06 -13.32
C ILE A 62 8.93 -10.92 -14.29
N ARG A 63 9.37 -11.10 -15.54
CA ARG A 63 8.68 -11.95 -16.51
C ARG A 63 8.71 -13.41 -16.05
N GLU A 64 9.87 -13.91 -15.66
CA GLU A 64 10.02 -15.26 -15.12
C GLU A 64 9.16 -15.45 -13.86
N GLN A 65 9.08 -14.43 -13.00
CA GLN A 65 8.25 -14.52 -11.80
C GLN A 65 6.75 -14.49 -12.10
N VAL A 66 6.32 -13.78 -13.13
CA VAL A 66 4.93 -13.82 -13.62
C VAL A 66 4.59 -15.18 -14.24
N GLU A 67 5.56 -15.91 -14.79
CA GLU A 67 5.35 -17.27 -15.28
C GLU A 67 5.29 -18.28 -14.12
N LYS A 68 6.06 -18.06 -13.04
CA LYS A 68 6.08 -18.91 -11.82
C LYS A 68 4.91 -18.66 -10.88
N THR A 69 4.26 -17.51 -10.97
CA THR A 69 3.15 -17.11 -10.09
C THR A 69 1.92 -16.84 -10.93
N ASP A 70 0.72 -17.20 -10.46
CA ASP A 70 -0.54 -16.83 -11.14
C ASP A 70 -0.89 -15.34 -10.97
N LYS A 71 0.12 -14.47 -10.81
CA LYS A 71 -0.04 -13.04 -10.54
C LYS A 71 0.37 -12.21 -11.75
N PRO A 72 -0.44 -11.22 -12.16
CA PRO A 72 -0.07 -10.38 -13.28
C PRO A 72 1.13 -9.49 -12.91
N ARG A 73 1.91 -9.10 -13.92
CA ARG A 73 3.07 -8.19 -13.78
C ARG A 73 2.79 -6.96 -12.92
N ILE A 74 1.61 -6.35 -13.10
CA ILE A 74 1.21 -5.15 -12.35
C ILE A 74 1.09 -5.41 -10.84
N TYR A 75 0.67 -6.62 -10.45
CA TYR A 75 0.57 -7.03 -9.06
C TYR A 75 1.97 -7.13 -8.45
N ILE A 76 2.89 -7.87 -9.08
CA ILE A 76 4.28 -8.04 -8.64
C ILE A 76 4.96 -6.67 -8.44
N LEU A 77 4.88 -5.80 -9.44
CA LEU A 77 5.44 -4.44 -9.38
C LEU A 77 4.81 -3.57 -8.29
N ARG A 78 3.51 -3.76 -8.01
CA ARG A 78 2.84 -3.05 -6.92
C ARG A 78 3.34 -3.52 -5.56
N GLN A 79 3.53 -4.82 -5.37
CA GLN A 79 4.03 -5.37 -4.11
C GLN A 79 5.49 -5.02 -3.85
N LEU A 80 6.37 -5.10 -4.86
CA LEU A 80 7.76 -4.65 -4.73
C LEU A 80 7.85 -3.18 -4.31
N ARG A 81 7.10 -2.29 -4.99
CA ARG A 81 7.05 -0.87 -4.61
C ARG A 81 6.49 -0.66 -3.21
N ARG A 82 5.46 -1.42 -2.82
CA ARG A 82 4.85 -1.35 -1.48
C ARG A 82 5.87 -1.75 -0.42
N TYR A 83 6.60 -2.84 -0.64
CA TYR A 83 7.65 -3.34 0.25
C TYR A 83 8.75 -2.29 0.49
N TRP A 84 9.32 -1.73 -0.59
CA TRP A 84 10.41 -0.75 -0.46
C TRP A 84 9.97 0.57 0.15
N LYS A 85 8.78 1.07 -0.21
CA LYS A 85 8.28 2.36 0.30
C LYS A 85 7.92 2.35 1.79
N ARG A 86 7.84 1.17 2.42
CA ARG A 86 7.29 0.97 3.76
C ARG A 86 8.27 0.25 4.69
N GLY A 87 9.56 0.33 4.40
CA GLY A 87 10.60 -0.18 5.30
C GLY A 87 10.96 -1.65 5.15
N MET A 88 10.67 -2.28 3.99
CA MET A 88 11.18 -3.61 3.64
C MET A 88 10.89 -4.72 4.68
N ALA A 89 9.72 -4.68 5.31
CA ALA A 89 9.25 -5.73 6.22
C ALA A 89 8.09 -6.51 5.58
N PRO A 90 7.85 -7.79 5.95
CA PRO A 90 6.69 -8.53 5.47
C PRO A 90 5.36 -7.79 5.71
N ASP A 91 5.20 -7.17 6.88
CA ASP A 91 3.99 -6.40 7.24
C ASP A 91 3.76 -5.15 6.38
N ALA A 92 4.78 -4.66 5.67
CA ALA A 92 4.60 -3.60 4.68
C ALA A 92 3.60 -3.98 3.59
N LEU A 93 3.50 -5.28 3.28
CA LEU A 93 2.62 -5.83 2.23
C LEU A 93 1.17 -5.95 2.67
N ALA A 94 0.87 -5.74 3.94
CA ALA A 94 -0.50 -5.76 4.44
C ALA A 94 -1.36 -4.72 3.68
N PRO A 95 -2.61 -5.07 3.35
CA PRO A 95 -3.55 -4.17 2.70
C PRO A 95 -3.98 -3.04 3.65
N ASP A 96 -4.24 -1.86 3.09
CA ASP A 96 -4.67 -0.69 3.88
C ASP A 96 -6.19 -0.70 4.09
N TYR A 97 -6.77 -1.82 4.52
CA TYR A 97 -8.23 -1.96 4.64
C TYR A 97 -8.85 -0.96 5.62
N GLU A 98 -8.11 -0.56 6.65
CA GLU A 98 -8.48 0.50 7.59
C GLU A 98 -8.76 1.86 6.88
N LYS A 99 -8.13 2.09 5.73
CA LYS A 99 -8.30 3.32 4.92
C LYS A 99 -9.41 3.18 3.88
N CYS A 100 -10.13 2.06 3.86
CA CYS A 100 -11.12 1.70 2.85
C CYS A 100 -12.52 1.50 3.45
N GLY A 101 -13.53 1.47 2.59
CA GLY A 101 -14.88 0.99 2.94
C GLY A 101 -15.78 2.01 3.62
N GLY A 102 -15.32 2.68 4.68
CA GLY A 102 -16.20 3.53 5.51
C GLY A 102 -17.48 2.80 5.95
N ALA A 103 -17.38 1.48 6.14
CA ALA A 103 -18.51 0.64 6.50
C ALA A 103 -19.00 1.05 7.90
N GLY A 104 -20.29 1.34 8.03
CA GLY A 104 -20.88 1.83 9.27
C GLY A 104 -20.74 3.33 9.52
N THR A 105 -19.87 4.05 8.79
CA THR A 105 -19.79 5.51 8.88
C THR A 105 -20.69 6.19 7.83
N PRO A 106 -21.69 6.98 8.26
CA PRO A 106 -22.55 7.70 7.32
C PRO A 106 -21.76 8.78 6.58
N ARG A 107 -21.92 8.84 5.26
CA ARG A 107 -21.30 9.87 4.41
C ARG A 107 -22.19 11.13 4.35
N ARG A 108 -22.40 11.75 5.51
CA ARG A 108 -23.31 12.91 5.68
C ARG A 108 -22.60 14.27 5.64
N ASN A 109 -21.28 14.30 5.85
CA ASN A 109 -20.48 15.53 5.78
C ASN A 109 -20.01 15.86 4.35
N VAL A 110 -20.94 16.10 3.41
CA VAL A 110 -20.58 16.33 2.00
C VAL A 110 -21.04 17.71 1.53
N LYS A 111 -20.10 18.55 1.10
CA LYS A 111 -20.39 19.86 0.48
C LYS A 111 -21.14 19.71 -0.86
N ASN A 112 -20.75 18.66 -1.59
CA ASN A 112 -21.31 18.11 -2.82
C ASN A 112 -22.57 17.23 -2.63
N LYS A 113 -23.66 17.40 -3.40
CA LYS A 113 -24.61 16.29 -3.58
C LYS A 113 -23.87 15.06 -4.13
N LEU A 114 -24.05 13.90 -3.50
CA LEU A 114 -23.50 12.64 -3.98
C LEU A 114 -24.25 12.14 -5.23
N GLY A 115 -23.55 11.40 -6.09
CA GLY A 115 -24.11 10.78 -7.29
C GLY A 115 -24.09 11.67 -8.53
N ARG A 116 -24.73 11.19 -9.60
CA ARG A 116 -24.70 11.84 -10.92
C ARG A 116 -25.54 13.11 -10.91
N LYS A 117 -24.99 14.21 -11.45
CA LYS A 117 -25.74 15.46 -11.68
C LYS A 117 -26.85 15.24 -12.72
N ARG A 118 -28.00 15.88 -12.51
CA ARG A 118 -29.13 15.86 -13.45
C ARG A 118 -28.72 16.55 -14.77
N LYS A 119 -29.30 16.10 -15.89
CA LYS A 119 -29.07 16.68 -17.23
C LYS A 119 -30.35 17.12 -17.96
N ASN A 120 -31.49 16.51 -17.64
CA ASN A 120 -32.69 16.58 -18.48
C ASN A 120 -33.89 17.27 -17.80
N ALA A 121 -33.77 17.67 -16.54
CA ALA A 121 -34.84 18.30 -15.80
C ALA A 121 -34.25 19.32 -14.82
N ASP A 122 -34.91 20.46 -14.71
CA ASP A 122 -34.55 21.52 -13.77
C ASP A 122 -34.88 21.11 -12.33
N GLY A 123 -34.04 21.54 -11.41
CA GLY A 123 -34.20 21.34 -9.98
C GLY A 123 -32.89 21.11 -9.26
N GLU A 124 -32.74 21.73 -8.09
CA GLU A 124 -31.64 21.48 -7.18
C GLU A 124 -31.88 20.19 -6.39
N GLY A 125 -30.79 19.53 -6.00
CA GLY A 125 -30.88 18.34 -5.16
C GLY A 125 -30.41 18.66 -3.76
N ILE A 126 -31.16 18.19 -2.76
CA ILE A 126 -30.86 18.41 -1.36
C ILE A 126 -29.68 17.51 -0.94
N ILE A 127 -28.80 18.05 -0.09
CA ILE A 127 -27.72 17.29 0.56
C ILE A 127 -28.33 16.54 1.75
N ILE A 128 -28.09 15.24 1.84
CA ILE A 128 -28.58 14.41 2.94
C ILE A 128 -27.60 14.56 4.12
N ASN A 129 -27.94 15.47 5.04
CA ASN A 129 -27.27 15.66 6.33
C ASN A 129 -28.10 14.99 7.45
N ASP A 130 -27.57 14.96 8.67
CA ASP A 130 -28.30 14.40 9.84
C ASP A 130 -29.68 15.05 10.03
N GLU A 131 -29.80 16.37 9.83
CA GLU A 131 -31.06 17.14 9.95
C GLU A 131 -32.15 16.75 8.93
N VAL A 132 -31.76 16.19 7.79
CA VAL A 132 -32.67 15.85 6.68
C VAL A 132 -33.00 14.35 6.68
N ALA A 133 -32.24 13.55 7.43
CA ALA A 133 -32.36 12.10 7.44
C ALA A 133 -33.32 11.56 8.52
N ASP A 134 -33.66 12.39 9.51
CA ASP A 134 -34.71 12.15 10.53
C ASP A 134 -36.10 12.55 10.00
#